data_AF-A0A4Y7IJ61-F1
#
_entry.id   AF-A0A4Y7IJ61-F1
#
_cell.length_a   1.000
_cell.length_b   1.000
_cell.length_c   1.000
_cell.angle_alpha   90.00
_cell.angle_beta   90.00
_cell.angle_gamma   90.00
#
_symmetry.space_group_name_H-M   'P 1'
#
loop_
_entity.id
_entity.type
_entity.pdbx_description
1 polymer ?
#
loop_
_entity_poly.entity_id
_entity_poly.type
_entity_poly.pdbx_seq_one_letter_code
_entity_poly.pdbx_strand_id
1 'polypeptide(L)'
;MVSYRVAKASEYLVITGYGIPDIKLAKNAWILPGQTYSRFDISPVNYTFEVQAMSSEKLPFLLPAVFTIGPKIDDHDSLLKYAKLLSSHERHAHEV
;
A
#
# COMPACT_ATOMS: atom_id res chain seq x y z
N MET A 1 26.01 -6.45 8.95
CA MET A 1 25.63 -7.87 9.11
C MET A 1 24.67 -8.21 7.97
N VAL A 2 24.89 -9.33 7.28
CA VAL A 2 23.97 -9.82 6.23
C VAL A 2 22.85 -10.59 6.92
N SER A 3 21.59 -10.36 6.52
CA SER A 3 20.43 -11.03 7.13
C SER A 3 19.44 -11.47 6.06
N TYR A 4 18.93 -12.71 6.15
CA TYR A 4 17.88 -13.19 5.27
C TYR A 4 16.50 -12.86 5.84
N ARG A 5 15.63 -12.26 5.02
CA ARG A 5 14.28 -11.85 5.41
C ARG A 5 13.25 -12.45 4.46
N VAL A 6 12.11 -12.84 5.02
CA VAL A 6 10.95 -13.39 4.31
C VAL A 6 9.73 -12.56 4.72
N ALA A 7 8.89 -12.20 3.75
CA ALA A 7 7.60 -11.55 3.95
C ALA A 7 6.48 -12.60 4.05
N LYS A 8 5.38 -12.25 4.70
CA LYS A 8 4.19 -13.11 4.74
C LYS A 8 3.52 -13.23 3.37
N ALA A 9 2.53 -14.12 3.28
CA ALA A 9 1.73 -14.32 2.08
C ALA A 9 1.05 -13.02 1.59
N SER A 10 0.57 -12.18 2.50
CA SER A 10 -0.05 -10.88 2.21
C SER A 10 0.92 -9.71 2.16
N GLU A 11 2.23 -9.91 2.31
CA GLU A 11 3.20 -8.81 2.43
C GLU A 11 4.28 -8.88 1.35
N TYR A 12 4.91 -7.74 1.06
CA TYR A 12 6.12 -7.67 0.25
C TYR A 12 7.22 -6.92 1.00
N LEU A 13 8.47 -7.35 0.80
CA LEU A 13 9.65 -6.61 1.23
C LEU A 13 9.93 -5.49 0.22
N VAL A 14 10.06 -4.28 0.72
CA VAL A 14 10.57 -3.11 0.01
C VAL A 14 12.01 -2.94 0.44
N ILE A 15 12.95 -3.01 -0.49
CA ILE A 15 14.39 -2.95 -0.18
C ILE A 15 15.00 -1.78 -0.94
N THR A 16 15.78 -0.97 -0.24
CA THR A 16 16.48 0.20 -0.76
C THR A 16 17.91 0.23 -0.23
N GLY A 17 18.75 1.10 -0.78
CA GLY A 17 20.12 1.32 -0.32
C GLY A 17 21.16 0.79 -1.31
N TYR A 18 22.34 0.41 -0.81
CA TYR A 18 23.52 0.18 -1.64
C TYR A 18 23.29 -0.88 -2.73
N GLY A 19 23.52 -0.49 -4.00
CA GLY A 19 23.33 -1.34 -5.18
C GLY A 19 21.88 -1.44 -5.68
N ILE A 20 20.95 -0.68 -5.11
CA ILE A 20 19.54 -0.61 -5.55
C ILE A 20 19.26 0.84 -5.97
N PRO A 21 18.97 1.12 -7.25
CA PRO A 21 18.87 2.50 -7.76
C PRO A 21 17.62 3.24 -7.27
N ASP A 22 16.54 2.52 -6.96
CA ASP A 22 15.28 3.08 -6.50
C ASP A 22 14.69 2.16 -5.42
N ILE A 23 13.82 1.23 -5.80
CA ILE A 23 13.20 0.26 -4.90
C ILE A 23 13.23 -1.13 -5.52
N LYS A 24 13.52 -2.14 -4.69
CA LYS A 24 13.36 -3.55 -5.05
C LYS A 24 12.24 -4.18 -4.24
N LEU A 25 11.28 -4.80 -4.92
CA LEU A 25 10.23 -5.60 -4.30
C LEU A 25 10.58 -7.09 -4.34
N ALA A 26 10.43 -7.78 -3.20
CA ALA A 26 10.65 -9.21 -3.12
C ALA A 26 9.80 -9.88 -2.03
N LYS A 27 9.44 -11.15 -2.21
CA LYS A 27 8.85 -11.98 -1.13
C LYS A 27 9.88 -12.43 -0.11
N ASN A 28 11.12 -12.65 -0.55
CA ASN A 28 12.24 -12.97 0.30
C ASN A 28 13.53 -12.41 -0.31
N ALA A 29 14.49 -12.05 0.53
CA ALA A 29 15.76 -11.50 0.07
C ALA A 29 16.83 -11.52 1.16
N TRP A 30 18.08 -11.55 0.73
CA TRP A 30 19.24 -11.21 1.55
C TRP A 30 19.38 -9.69 1.63
N ILE A 31 19.43 -9.16 2.85
CA ILE A 31 19.69 -7.74 3.12
C ILE A 31 21.18 -7.59 3.38
N LEU A 32 21.86 -6.88 2.50
CA LEU A 32 23.30 -6.65 2.56
C LEU A 32 23.64 -5.41 3.41
N PRO A 33 24.90 -5.25 3.87
CA PRO A 33 25.33 -4.02 4.53
C PRO A 33 25.08 -2.79 3.64
N GLY A 34 24.50 -1.74 4.21
CA GLY A 34 24.12 -0.54 3.47
C GLY A 34 22.77 -0.63 2.75
N GLN A 35 22.04 -1.75 2.89
CA GLN A 35 20.64 -1.86 2.46
C GLN A 35 19.69 -1.77 3.66
N THR A 36 18.54 -1.16 3.42
CA THR A 36 17.43 -1.05 4.37
C THR A 36 16.22 -1.75 3.77
N TYR A 37 15.34 -2.27 4.63
CA TYR A 37 14.11 -2.90 4.19
C TYR A 37 12.91 -2.46 5.04
N SER A 38 11.75 -2.44 4.39
CA SER A 38 10.43 -2.24 5.01
C SER A 38 9.47 -3.32 4.50
N ARG A 39 8.33 -3.49 5.18
CA ARG A 39 7.25 -4.38 4.73
C ARG A 39 6.01 -3.55 4.46
N PHE A 40 5.29 -3.87 3.39
CA PHE A 40 3.93 -3.37 3.19
C PHE A 40 3.00 -4.54 2.91
N ASP A 41 1.75 -4.39 3.36
CA ASP A 41 0.70 -5.37 3.17
C ASP A 41 -0.08 -5.05 1.88
N ILE A 42 -0.47 -6.08 1.14
CA ILE A 42 -1.22 -5.99 -0.11
C ILE A 42 -2.70 -6.37 0.08
N SER A 43 -3.14 -6.63 1.31
CA SER A 43 -4.53 -6.96 1.57
C SER A 43 -5.43 -5.76 1.25
N PRO A 44 -6.56 -6.00 0.58
CA PRO A 44 -7.49 -4.94 0.26
C PRO A 44 -8.09 -4.32 1.53
N VAL A 45 -8.12 -3.00 1.61
CA VAL A 45 -8.70 -2.23 2.73
C VAL A 45 -10.04 -1.65 2.29
N ASN A 46 -11.05 -1.74 3.16
CA ASN A 46 -12.38 -1.20 2.90
C ASN A 46 -12.49 0.23 3.44
N TYR A 47 -12.88 1.16 2.57
CA TYR A 47 -13.16 2.55 2.90
C TYR A 47 -14.64 2.83 2.71
N THR A 48 -15.29 3.26 3.79
CA THR A 48 -16.71 3.60 3.80
C THR A 48 -16.87 5.09 3.63
N PHE A 49 -17.73 5.51 2.71
CA PHE A 49 -18.07 6.91 2.48
C PHE A 49 -19.58 7.07 2.54
N GLU A 50 -20.01 8.14 3.21
CA GLU A 50 -21.40 8.56 3.20
C GLU A 50 -21.54 9.69 2.19
N VAL A 51 -22.04 9.35 1.00
CA VAL A 51 -22.23 10.31 -0.07
C VAL A 51 -23.55 11.01 0.14
N GLN A 52 -23.51 12.33 0.36
CA GLN A 52 -24.72 13.14 0.37
C GLN A 52 -25.21 13.33 -1.07
N ALA A 53 -26.39 12.77 -1.38
CA ALA A 53 -27.01 12.86 -2.68
C ALA A 53 -28.37 13.59 -2.59
N MET A 54 -28.85 14.06 -3.72
CA MET A 54 -30.15 14.72 -3.85
C MET A 54 -30.95 14.05 -4.97
N SER A 55 -32.22 13.74 -4.72
CA SER A 55 -33.09 13.12 -5.71
C SER A 55 -33.50 14.13 -6.78
N SER A 56 -34.07 13.65 -7.89
CA SER A 56 -34.69 14.51 -8.90
C SER A 56 -35.85 15.36 -8.34
N GLU A 57 -36.43 14.94 -7.20
CA GLU A 57 -37.48 15.66 -6.45
C GLU A 57 -36.92 16.59 -5.35
N LYS A 58 -35.58 16.78 -5.31
CA LYS A 58 -34.85 17.58 -4.31
C LYS A 58 -34.88 17.06 -2.87
N LEU A 59 -35.15 15.78 -2.66
CA LEU A 59 -35.03 15.18 -1.34
C LEU A 59 -33.55 14.80 -1.07
N PRO A 60 -32.94 15.25 0.04
CA PRO A 60 -31.59 14.85 0.40
C PRO A 60 -31.60 13.44 1.00
N PHE A 61 -30.62 12.62 0.63
CA PHE A 61 -30.41 11.29 1.23
C PHE A 61 -28.92 10.95 1.28
N LEU A 62 -28.56 10.10 2.25
CA LEU A 62 -27.20 9.60 2.44
C LEU A 62 -27.08 8.24 1.74
N LEU A 63 -26.13 8.13 0.83
CA LEU A 63 -25.78 6.87 0.18
C LEU A 63 -24.51 6.31 0.83
N PRO A 64 -24.61 5.22 1.62
CA PRO A 64 -23.43 4.52 2.09
C PRO A 64 -22.80 3.78 0.90
N ALA A 65 -21.54 4.10 0.61
CA ALA A 65 -20.73 3.41 -0.39
C ALA A 65 -19.50 2.80 0.28
N VAL A 66 -19.14 1.58 -0.11
CA VAL A 66 -17.92 0.91 0.35
C VAL A 66 -17.01 0.70 -0.85
N PHE A 67 -15.83 1.32 -0.81
CA PHE A 67 -14.79 1.11 -1.80
C PHE A 67 -13.70 0.24 -1.20
N THR A 68 -13.42 -0.89 -1.85
CA THR A 68 -12.31 -1.75 -1.50
C THR A 68 -11.08 -1.33 -2.30
N ILE A 69 -10.03 -0.86 -1.62
CA ILE A 69 -8.82 -0.34 -2.24
C ILE A 69 -7.66 -1.29 -1.94
N GLY A 70 -6.95 -1.71 -2.99
CA GLY A 70 -5.75 -2.54 -2.87
C GLY A 70 -4.94 -2.49 -4.17
N PRO A 71 -3.67 -2.92 -4.13
CA PRO A 71 -2.84 -2.95 -5.33
C PRO A 71 -3.26 -4.07 -6.28
N LYS A 72 -3.00 -3.86 -7.58
CA LYS A 72 -3.11 -4.93 -8.57
C LYS A 72 -1.92 -5.88 -8.43
N ILE A 73 -2.16 -7.05 -7.84
CA ILE A 73 -1.09 -8.01 -7.45
C ILE A 73 -0.37 -8.62 -8.66
N ASP A 74 -1.08 -8.76 -9.79
CA ASP A 74 -0.53 -9.35 -11.02
C ASP A 74 0.37 -8.38 -11.80
N ASP A 75 0.32 -7.09 -11.48
CA ASP A 75 1.08 -6.05 -12.19
C ASP A 75 2.20 -5.48 -11.30
N HIS A 76 3.44 -5.78 -11.67
CA HIS A 76 4.61 -5.41 -10.88
C HIS A 76 4.81 -3.89 -10.78
N ASP A 77 4.51 -3.14 -11.85
CA ASP A 77 4.62 -1.69 -11.87
C ASP A 77 3.59 -1.03 -10.95
N SER A 78 2.35 -1.54 -10.94
CA SER A 78 1.33 -1.13 -9.98
C SER A 78 1.76 -1.37 -8.53
N LEU A 79 2.37 -2.52 -8.23
CA LEU A 79 2.90 -2.82 -6.90
C LEU A 79 4.04 -1.87 -6.49
N LEU A 80 4.95 -1.54 -7.42
CA LEU A 80 6.00 -0.56 -7.18
C LEU A 80 5.45 0.83 -6.86
N LYS A 81 4.47 1.30 -7.64
CA LYS A 81 3.79 2.57 -7.40
C LYS A 81 3.06 2.58 -6.05
N TYR A 82 2.38 1.49 -5.72
CA TYR A 82 1.68 1.34 -4.45
C TYR A 82 2.66 1.36 -3.26
N ALA A 83 3.78 0.63 -3.35
CA ALA A 83 4.82 0.65 -2.33
C ALA A 83 5.41 2.04 -2.12
N LYS A 84 5.66 2.80 -3.21
CA LYS A 84 6.11 4.19 -3.14
C LYS A 84 5.09 5.10 -2.45
N LEU A 85 3.82 4.99 -2.82
CA LEU A 85 2.75 5.79 -2.25
C LEU A 85 2.63 5.57 -0.74
N LEU A 86 2.64 4.31 -0.30
CA LEU A 86 2.59 3.96 1.12
C LEU A 86 3.85 4.41 1.88
N SER A 87 5.03 4.31 1.27
CA SER A 87 6.28 4.75 1.91
C SER A 87 6.34 6.26 2.19
N SER A 88 5.61 7.07 1.41
CA SER A 88 5.50 8.53 1.63
C SER A 88 4.38 8.92 2.61
N HIS A 89 3.45 8.01 2.92
CA HIS A 89 2.21 8.31 3.66
C HIS A 89 2.28 8.12 5.19
N GLU A 90 3.46 7.91 5.77
CA GLU A 90 3.70 7.88 7.24
C GLU A 90 3.53 9.28 7.91
N ARG A 91 2.53 10.09 7.53
CA ARG A 91 2.27 11.39 8.20
C ARG A 91 0.82 11.81 8.47
N HIS A 92 -0.22 11.32 7.79
CA HIS A 92 -1.58 11.87 8.03
C HIS A 92 -2.70 10.86 7.74
N ALA A 93 -2.83 9.81 8.57
CA ALA A 93 -4.04 8.99 8.60
C ALA A 93 -4.43 8.65 10.04
N HIS A 94 -4.56 9.70 10.85
CA HIS A 94 -5.41 9.69 12.03
C HIS A 94 -6.21 11.00 11.96
N GLU A 95 -7.50 10.92 12.30
CA GLU A 95 -8.50 11.99 12.36
C GLU A 95 -9.16 12.38 11.04
N VAL A 96 -10.30 11.74 10.76
CA VAL A 96 -11.62 12.38 10.80
C VAL A 96 -12.63 11.45 11.45
#